data_AF-A0A2J8TDK3-F1
#
_entry.id   AF-A0A2J8TDK3-F1
#
_cell.length_a   1.000
_cell.length_b   1.000
_cell.length_c   1.000
_cell.angle_alpha   90.00
_cell.angle_beta   90.00
_cell.angle_gamma   90.00
#
_symmetry.space_group_name_H-M   'P 1'
#
loop_
_entity.id
_entity.type
_entity.pdbx_description
1 polymer ?
#
loop_
_entity_poly.entity_id
_entity_poly.type
_entity_poly.pdbx_seq_one_letter_code
_entity_poly.pdbx_strand_id
1 'polypeptide(L)'
;KGDKIKTQEFPEILILIGRNPVGYPLAWQFLRKNWNKLVQKFELGSASIAHMVMGTTNQFSTRTRLEEVKGFFSSLKENGSQLRCVQQTIETIEENIRWMGKNFDKIRVWLQSEKLERVALQRKPKCWVPCHRGIKYLILLIL
;
A
#
# COMPACT_ATOMS: atom_id res chain seq x y z
N LYS A 1 -14.40 -27.78 5.12
CA LYS A 1 -15.67 -27.09 4.76
C LYS A 1 -15.63 -25.71 5.41
N GLY A 2 -16.25 -24.70 4.81
CA GLY A 2 -16.41 -23.41 5.46
C GLY A 2 -17.69 -23.44 6.29
N ASP A 3 -17.61 -23.17 7.59
CA ASP A 3 -18.72 -23.41 8.51
C ASP A 3 -19.74 -22.27 8.45
N LYS A 4 -19.37 -21.07 8.90
CA LYS A 4 -20.21 -19.86 8.79
C LYS A 4 -19.98 -19.09 7.50
N ILE A 5 -18.77 -19.16 6.95
CA ILE A 5 -18.35 -18.46 5.73
C ILE A 5 -17.85 -19.51 4.74
N LYS A 6 -18.38 -19.47 3.51
CA LYS A 6 -18.00 -20.41 2.45
C LYS A 6 -16.52 -20.22 2.08
N THR A 7 -15.81 -21.33 1.86
CA THR A 7 -14.38 -21.29 1.54
C THR A 7 -14.07 -20.57 0.23
N GLN A 8 -15.00 -20.51 -0.72
CA GLN A 8 -14.81 -19.79 -2.00
C GLN A 8 -14.61 -18.28 -1.81
N GLU A 9 -15.17 -17.68 -0.75
CA GLU A 9 -15.07 -16.25 -0.45
C GLU A 9 -13.75 -15.90 0.27
N PHE A 10 -13.04 -16.94 0.75
CA PHE A 10 -11.87 -16.78 1.58
C PHE A 10 -10.74 -15.95 0.94
N PRO A 11 -10.39 -16.12 -0.36
CA PRO A 11 -9.37 -15.32 -1.00
C PRO A 11 -9.64 -13.82 -0.88
N GLU A 12 -10.86 -13.38 -1.13
CA GLU A 12 -11.23 -11.97 -1.06
C GLU A 12 -11.16 -11.45 0.39
N ILE A 13 -11.68 -12.22 1.35
CA ILE A 13 -11.62 -11.86 2.77
C ILE A 13 -10.18 -11.67 3.23
N LEU A 14 -9.28 -12.59 2.85
CA LEU A 14 -7.87 -12.53 3.22
C LEU A 14 -7.20 -11.25 2.69
N ILE A 15 -7.57 -10.84 1.47
CA ILE A 15 -7.02 -9.64 0.82
C ILE A 15 -7.56 -8.37 1.45
N LEU A 16 -8.84 -8.33 1.81
CA LEU A 16 -9.42 -7.20 2.54
C LEU A 16 -8.73 -7.00 3.89
N ILE A 17 -8.42 -8.09 4.60
CA ILE A 17 -7.62 -8.03 5.84
C ILE A 17 -6.17 -7.60 5.52
N GLY A 18 -5.59 -8.11 4.44
CA GLY A 18 -4.26 -7.76 3.94
C GLY A 18 -4.08 -6.29 3.60
N ARG A 19 -5.15 -5.62 3.18
CA ARG A 19 -5.16 -4.18 2.88
C ARG A 19 -5.24 -3.30 4.12
N ASN A 20 -5.62 -3.85 5.27
CA ASN A 20 -5.76 -3.10 6.51
C ASN A 20 -4.39 -2.87 7.18
N PRO A 21 -4.02 -1.64 7.59
CA PRO A 21 -2.74 -1.34 8.23
C PRO A 21 -2.43 -2.16 9.50
N VAL A 22 -3.45 -2.62 10.21
CA VAL A 22 -3.33 -3.47 11.40
C VAL A 22 -3.49 -4.95 11.03
N GLY A 23 -4.26 -5.25 9.99
CA GLY A 23 -4.58 -6.61 9.54
C GLY A 23 -3.50 -7.27 8.68
N TYR A 24 -2.70 -6.49 7.95
CA TYR A 24 -1.74 -7.02 6.99
C TYR A 24 -0.73 -8.03 7.59
N PRO A 25 -0.18 -7.84 8.82
CA PRO A 25 0.76 -8.81 9.38
C PRO A 25 0.06 -10.13 9.72
N LEU A 26 -1.20 -10.07 10.14
CA LEU A 26 -2.02 -11.23 10.47
C LEU A 26 -2.38 -12.02 9.21
N ALA A 27 -2.75 -11.34 8.13
CA ALA A 27 -3.06 -11.97 6.85
C ALA A 27 -1.83 -12.71 6.29
N TRP A 28 -0.66 -12.07 6.29
CA TRP A 28 0.59 -12.70 5.87
C TRP A 28 0.98 -13.89 6.77
N GLN A 29 0.85 -13.76 8.08
CA GLN A 29 1.12 -14.86 9.01
C GLN A 29 0.17 -16.05 8.78
N PHE A 30 -1.12 -15.78 8.55
CA PHE A 30 -2.11 -16.81 8.27
C PHE A 30 -1.77 -17.58 6.99
N LEU A 31 -1.43 -16.86 5.92
CA LEU A 31 -1.06 -17.46 4.64
C LEU A 31 0.13 -18.40 4.79
N ARG A 32 1.20 -17.96 5.47
CA ARG A 32 2.38 -18.80 5.70
C ARG A 32 2.08 -20.05 6.52
N LYS A 33 1.38 -19.90 7.64
CA LYS A 33 1.05 -21.02 8.54
C LYS A 33 0.13 -22.07 7.89
N ASN A 34 -0.70 -21.67 6.93
CA ASN A 34 -1.72 -22.52 6.32
C ASN A 34 -1.46 -22.82 4.84
N TRP A 35 -0.28 -22.52 4.31
CA TRP A 35 0.05 -22.62 2.88
C TRP A 35 -0.37 -23.96 2.26
N ASN A 36 0.01 -25.08 2.88
CA ASN A 36 -0.30 -26.41 2.36
C ASN A 36 -1.81 -26.66 2.25
N LYS A 37 -2.61 -26.19 3.21
CA LYS A 37 -4.08 -26.31 3.18
C LYS A 37 -4.69 -25.42 2.10
N LEU A 38 -4.13 -24.22 1.90
CA LEU A 38 -4.56 -23.30 0.85
C LEU A 38 -4.29 -23.88 -0.53
N VAL A 39 -3.08 -24.41 -0.77
CA VAL A 39 -2.72 -25.07 -2.03
C VAL A 39 -3.57 -26.32 -2.27
N GLN A 40 -3.80 -27.15 -1.25
CA GLN A 40 -4.68 -28.31 -1.38
C GLN A 40 -6.12 -27.91 -1.76
N LYS A 41 -6.60 -26.75 -1.29
CA LYS A 41 -7.98 -26.32 -1.49
C LYS A 41 -8.19 -25.54 -2.80
N PHE A 42 -7.22 -24.73 -3.20
CA PHE A 42 -7.33 -23.81 -4.34
C PHE A 42 -6.42 -24.16 -5.51
N GLU A 43 -5.64 -25.23 -5.40
CA GLU A 43 -4.68 -25.70 -6.40
C GLU A 43 -3.45 -24.79 -6.56
N LEU A 44 -2.27 -25.41 -6.66
CA LEU A 44 -1.01 -24.69 -6.83
C LEU A 44 -1.00 -23.96 -8.17
N GLY A 45 -0.63 -22.68 -8.17
CA GLY A 45 -0.56 -21.88 -9.40
C GLY A 45 -1.90 -21.36 -9.92
N SER A 46 -3.01 -21.63 -9.23
CA SER A 46 -4.30 -21.06 -9.58
C SER A 46 -4.33 -19.53 -9.40
N ALA A 47 -5.28 -18.89 -10.07
CA ALA A 47 -5.54 -17.46 -9.91
C ALA A 47 -5.85 -17.08 -8.46
N SER A 48 -6.54 -17.95 -7.71
CA SER A 48 -6.87 -17.73 -6.30
C SER A 48 -5.62 -17.69 -5.41
N ILE A 49 -4.66 -18.60 -5.61
CA ILE A 49 -3.37 -18.57 -4.89
C ILE A 49 -2.59 -17.32 -5.26
N ALA A 50 -2.50 -16.99 -6.55
CA ALA A 50 -1.81 -15.78 -6.99
C ALA A 50 -2.43 -14.51 -6.36
N HIS A 51 -3.76 -14.40 -6.34
CA HIS A 51 -4.47 -13.27 -5.77
C HIS A 51 -4.22 -13.13 -4.26
N MET A 52 -4.27 -14.23 -3.50
CA MET A 52 -3.95 -14.23 -2.07
C MET A 52 -2.48 -13.86 -1.80
N VAL A 53 -1.54 -14.39 -2.57
CA VAL A 53 -0.11 -14.08 -2.41
C VAL A 53 0.14 -12.59 -2.66
N MET A 54 -0.37 -12.05 -3.76
CA MET A 54 -0.18 -10.63 -4.09
C MET A 54 -0.92 -9.73 -3.09
N GLY A 55 -2.16 -10.02 -2.73
CA GLY A 55 -2.96 -9.15 -1.87
C GLY A 55 -2.52 -9.13 -0.40
N THR A 56 -1.73 -10.11 0.05
CA THR A 56 -1.17 -10.12 1.41
C THR A 56 0.22 -9.48 1.50
N THR A 57 0.88 -9.25 0.36
CA THR A 57 2.28 -8.78 0.29
C THR A 57 2.43 -7.43 -0.42
N ASN A 58 1.43 -6.99 -1.18
CA ASN A 58 1.50 -5.76 -2.01
C ASN A 58 1.79 -4.46 -1.24
N GLN A 59 1.54 -4.41 0.07
CA GLN A 59 1.83 -3.23 0.89
C GLN A 59 3.27 -3.20 1.43
N PHE A 60 4.05 -4.26 1.23
CA PHE A 60 5.42 -4.30 1.74
C PHE A 60 6.33 -3.36 0.94
N SER A 61 7.09 -2.58 1.67
CA SER A 61 8.01 -1.57 1.14
C SER A 61 9.33 -1.49 1.90
N THR A 62 9.70 -2.56 2.63
CA THR A 62 10.95 -2.64 3.41
C THR A 62 11.78 -3.86 3.03
N ARG A 63 13.11 -3.74 3.13
CA ARG A 63 14.04 -4.84 2.83
C ARG A 63 13.80 -6.06 3.72
N THR A 64 13.50 -5.86 5.00
CA THR A 64 13.20 -6.95 5.94
C THR A 64 12.01 -7.78 5.46
N ARG A 65 10.95 -7.14 4.96
CA ARG A 65 9.78 -7.85 4.41
C ARG A 65 10.10 -8.56 3.10
N LEU A 66 10.93 -7.95 2.25
CA LEU A 66 11.39 -8.58 1.02
C LEU A 66 12.13 -9.90 1.30
N GLU A 67 13.09 -9.87 2.23
CA GLU A 67 13.86 -11.07 2.61
C GLU A 67 12.97 -12.12 3.28
N GLU A 68 12.02 -11.70 4.11
CA GLU A 68 11.02 -12.61 4.71
C GLU A 68 10.19 -13.34 3.65
N VAL A 69 9.73 -12.61 2.62
CA VAL A 69 8.95 -13.17 1.50
C VAL A 69 9.81 -14.11 0.66
N LYS A 70 11.03 -13.70 0.28
CA LYS A 70 11.99 -14.54 -0.45
C LYS A 70 12.28 -15.84 0.31
N GLY A 71 12.67 -15.73 1.58
CA GLY A 71 12.98 -16.88 2.44
C GLY A 71 11.80 -17.85 2.58
N PHE A 72 10.58 -17.31 2.79
CA PHE A 72 9.39 -18.16 2.87
C PHE A 72 9.16 -18.93 1.56
N PHE A 73 9.09 -18.28 0.41
CA PHE A 73 8.80 -18.98 -0.85
C PHE A 73 9.94 -19.89 -1.32
N SER A 74 11.19 -19.54 -1.06
CA SER A 74 12.33 -20.44 -1.31
C SER A 74 12.25 -21.70 -0.45
N SER A 75 11.78 -21.60 0.81
CA SER A 75 11.62 -22.76 1.69
C SER A 75 10.56 -23.75 1.24
N LEU A 76 9.61 -23.33 0.38
CA LEU A 76 8.54 -24.17 -0.13
C LEU A 76 8.96 -25.12 -1.26
N LYS A 77 10.16 -24.95 -1.84
CA LYS A 77 10.67 -25.76 -2.98
C LYS A 77 9.60 -25.89 -4.08
N GLU A 78 9.40 -27.09 -4.64
CA GLU A 78 8.42 -27.37 -5.70
C GLU A 78 6.98 -26.95 -5.36
N ASN A 79 6.63 -26.82 -4.07
CA ASN A 79 5.29 -26.46 -3.62
C ASN A 79 5.02 -24.94 -3.62
N GLY A 80 5.87 -24.14 -4.27
CA GLY A 80 5.62 -22.70 -4.38
C GLY A 80 6.76 -21.86 -4.97
N SER A 81 8.01 -22.33 -4.97
CA SER A 81 9.16 -21.51 -5.37
C SER A 81 9.18 -21.13 -6.85
N GLN A 82 8.58 -21.97 -7.71
CA GLN A 82 8.54 -21.77 -9.16
C GLN A 82 7.30 -21.01 -9.64
N LEU A 83 6.48 -20.50 -8.74
CA LEU A 83 5.27 -19.78 -9.11
C LEU A 83 5.59 -18.41 -9.70
N ARG A 84 5.06 -18.12 -10.89
CA ARG A 84 5.13 -16.79 -11.51
C ARG A 84 4.64 -15.67 -10.58
N CYS A 85 3.58 -15.92 -9.79
CA CYS A 85 3.06 -14.92 -8.86
C CYS A 85 4.05 -14.57 -7.73
N VAL A 86 4.95 -15.48 -7.36
CA VAL A 86 6.00 -15.23 -6.37
C VAL A 86 7.05 -14.27 -6.94
N GLN A 87 7.48 -14.49 -8.18
CA GLN A 87 8.39 -13.58 -8.88
C GLN A 87 7.79 -12.17 -8.98
N GLN A 88 6.54 -12.07 -9.43
CA GLN A 88 5.83 -10.78 -9.52
C GLN A 88 5.69 -10.08 -8.16
N THR A 89 5.45 -10.86 -7.10
CA THR A 89 5.38 -10.34 -5.74
C THR A 89 6.71 -9.75 -5.30
N ILE A 90 7.81 -10.46 -5.55
CA ILE A 90 9.17 -10.00 -5.24
C ILE A 90 9.47 -8.69 -5.98
N GLU A 91 9.21 -8.66 -7.29
CA GLU A 91 9.40 -7.47 -8.14
C GLU A 91 8.57 -6.28 -7.65
N THR A 92 7.32 -6.53 -7.24
CA THR A 92 6.42 -5.50 -6.70
C THR A 92 6.98 -4.91 -5.41
N ILE A 93 7.47 -5.74 -4.49
CA ILE A 93 8.04 -5.26 -3.22
C ILE A 93 9.33 -4.48 -3.48
N GLU A 94 10.17 -4.93 -4.42
CA GLU A 94 11.37 -4.21 -4.82
C GLU A 94 11.05 -2.84 -5.44
N GLU A 95 10.01 -2.77 -6.27
CA GLU A 95 9.53 -1.50 -6.83
C GLU A 95 8.96 -0.59 -5.74
N ASN A 96 8.18 -1.12 -4.79
CA ASN A 96 7.68 -0.36 -3.65
C ASN A 96 8.83 0.24 -2.82
N ILE A 97 9.90 -0.53 -2.56
CA ILE A 97 11.10 -0.05 -1.85
C ILE A 97 11.76 1.09 -2.64
N ARG A 98 11.96 0.92 -3.95
CA ARG A 98 12.55 1.96 -4.81
C ARG A 98 11.71 3.22 -4.83
N TRP A 99 10.39 3.07 -5.00
CA TRP A 99 9.45 4.18 -5.07
C TRP A 99 9.43 4.96 -3.75
N MET A 100 9.36 4.27 -2.61
CA MET A 100 9.42 4.89 -1.29
C MET A 100 10.73 5.66 -1.10
N GLY A 101 11.88 5.07 -1.44
CA GLY A 101 13.17 5.74 -1.35
C GLY A 101 13.28 7.00 -2.21
N LYS A 102 12.65 7.03 -3.39
CA LYS A 102 12.72 8.16 -4.33
C LYS A 102 11.71 9.28 -4.04
N ASN A 103 10.52 8.92 -3.56
CA ASN A 103 9.35 9.82 -3.57
C ASN A 103 8.86 10.22 -2.19
N PHE A 104 9.19 9.46 -1.14
CA PHE A 104 8.63 9.71 0.19
C PHE A 104 8.91 11.13 0.72
N ASP A 105 10.17 11.58 0.68
CA ASP A 105 10.52 12.94 1.14
C ASP A 105 9.93 14.03 0.25
N LYS A 106 9.84 13.80 -1.07
CA LYS A 106 9.23 14.74 -2.01
C LYS A 106 7.76 14.97 -1.68
N ILE A 107 7.02 13.89 -1.44
CA ILE A 107 5.60 13.94 -1.08
C ILE A 107 5.44 14.59 0.30
N ARG A 108 6.31 14.27 1.27
CA ARG A 108 6.31 14.89 2.60
C ARG A 108 6.46 16.41 2.51
N VAL A 109 7.45 16.90 1.75
CA VAL A 109 7.69 18.34 1.57
C VAL A 109 6.51 19.00 0.85
N TRP A 110 6.00 18.38 -0.21
CA TRP A 110 4.83 18.90 -0.95
C TRP A 110 3.58 18.99 -0.06
N LEU A 111 3.30 17.99 0.78
CA LEU A 111 2.19 18.04 1.74
C LEU A 111 2.37 19.14 2.79
N GLN A 112 3.61 19.44 3.20
CA GLN A 112 3.91 20.52 4.13
C GLN A 112 3.69 21.89 3.48
N SER A 113 4.13 22.10 2.24
CA SER A 113 3.91 23.36 1.52
C SER A 113 2.42 23.62 1.28
N GLU A 114 1.67 22.61 0.86
CA GLU A 114 0.21 22.68 0.68
C GLU A 114 -0.54 23.12 1.94
N LYS A 115 -0.12 22.62 3.11
CA LYS A 115 -0.71 22.99 4.39
C LYS A 115 -0.43 24.45 4.72
N LEU A 116 0.78 24.94 4.44
CA LEU A 116 1.17 26.32 4.66
C LEU A 116 0.41 27.28 3.73
N GLU A 117 0.22 26.93 2.47
CA GLU A 117 -0.55 27.73 1.51
C GLU A 117 -2.03 27.84 1.90
N ARG A 118 -2.66 26.73 2.32
CA ARG A 118 -4.05 26.75 2.81
C ARG A 118 -4.22 27.64 4.04
N VAL A 119 -3.32 27.56 5.01
CA VAL A 119 -3.35 28.41 6.21
C VAL A 119 -3.11 29.88 5.84
N ALA A 120 -2.20 30.15 4.91
CA ALA A 120 -1.95 31.52 4.43
C ALA A 120 -3.17 32.11 3.71
N LEU A 121 -3.89 31.32 2.90
CA LEU A 121 -5.14 31.73 2.25
C LEU A 121 -6.27 31.99 3.25
N GLN A 122 -6.43 31.13 4.27
CA GLN A 122 -7.46 31.30 5.31
C GLN A 122 -7.20 32.49 6.23
N ARG A 123 -5.93 32.90 6.41
CA ARG A 123 -5.54 34.06 7.22
C ARG A 123 -5.58 35.39 6.46
N LYS A 124 -5.86 35.38 5.15
CA LYS A 124 -6.06 36.63 4.42
C LYS A 124 -7.33 37.33 4.93
N PRO A 125 -7.27 38.61 5.31
CA PRO A 125 -8.47 39.34 5.69
C PRO A 125 -9.45 39.35 4.51
N LYS A 126 -10.75 39.23 4.82
CA LYS A 126 -11.87 39.06 3.84
C LYS A 126 -11.94 40.14 2.74
N CYS A 127 -11.18 41.22 2.84
CA CYS A 127 -11.18 42.35 1.90
C CYS A 127 -10.10 42.26 0.81
N TRP A 128 -9.37 41.14 0.67
CA TRP A 128 -8.43 40.94 -0.45
C TRP A 128 -9.19 40.59 -1.73
N VAL A 129 -9.66 41.61 -2.46
CA VAL A 129 -10.14 41.45 -3.83
C VAL A 129 -8.92 41.33 -4.76
N PRO A 130 -8.76 40.26 -5.56
CA PRO A 130 -7.66 40.15 -6.51
C PRO A 130 -7.80 41.23 -7.59
N CYS A 131 -7.00 42.29 -7.53
CA CYS A 131 -6.94 43.29 -8.59
C CYS A 131 -6.14 42.70 -9.76
N HIS A 132 -6.84 42.32 -10.83
CA HIS A 132 -6.27 41.69 -12.03
C HIS A 132 -5.44 42.64 -12.92
N ARG A 133 -5.11 43.85 -12.44
CA ARG A 133 -4.23 44.79 -13.15
C ARG A 133 -3.27 45.41 -12.16
N GLY A 134 -1.98 45.19 -12.40
CA GLY A 134 -0.89 45.56 -11.51
C GLY A 134 -0.71 47.05 -11.33
N ILE A 135 -1.47 47.66 -10.41
CA ILE A 135 -1.11 48.94 -9.81
C ILE A 135 -1.36 48.85 -8.30
N LYS A 136 -0.28 48.94 -7.53
CA LYS A 136 -0.30 49.01 -6.07
C LYS A 136 -0.73 50.42 -5.67
N TYR A 137 -1.89 50.57 -5.05
CA TYR A 137 -2.18 51.76 -4.25
C TYR A 137 -2.39 51.34 -2.80
N LEU A 138 -1.53 51.87 -1.93
CA LEU A 138 -1.63 51.78 -0.49
C LEU A 138 -2.67 52.82 -0.06
N ILE A 139 -3.89 52.42 0.27
CA ILE A 139 -4.83 53.33 0.95
C ILE A 139 -4.59 53.19 2.45
N LEU A 140 -3.83 54.14 3.00
CA LEU A 140 -3.88 54.47 4.42
C LEU A 140 -5.26 55.06 4.72
N LEU A 141 -6.05 54.39 5.55
CA LEU A 141 -7.17 55.02 6.25
C LEU A 141 -6.69 55.34 7.66
N ILE A 142 -6.35 56.62 7.84
CA ILE A 142 -6.16 57.28 9.13
C ILE A 142 -7.54 57.41 9.78
N LEU A 143 -7.68 56.84 10.96
CA LEU A 143 -8.22 57.57 12.12
C LEU A 143 -7.07 57.74 13.10
#